data_AF-A0A7V5FZK4-F1
#
_entry.id   AF-A0A7V5FZK4-F1
#
_cell.length_a   1.000
_cell.length_b   1.000
_cell.length_c   1.000
_cell.angle_alpha   90.00
_cell.angle_beta   90.00
_cell.angle_gamma   90.00
#
_symmetry.space_group_name_H-M   'P 1'
#
loop_
_entity.id
_entity.type
_entity.pdbx_description
1 polymer ?
#
loop_
_entity_poly.entity_id
_entity_poly.type
_entity_poly.pdbx_seq_one_letter_code
_entity_poly.pdbx_strand_id
1 'polypeptide(L)' 'MITPAIGTQTLYRQLQTLIETDTPVFIHGSPGIGKSYIVNDIAKRNELEIRDVRLSQLDAVDLRGIPSIQE' A
#
# COMPACT_ATOMS: atom_id res chain seq x y z
N MET A 1 13.80 -0.18 18.05
CA MET A 1 12.40 -0.43 17.65
C MET A 1 12.28 -1.92 17.37
N ILE A 2 11.55 -2.67 18.20
CA ILE A 2 11.35 -4.11 17.97
C ILE A 2 10.18 -4.21 17.00
N THR A 3 10.41 -4.68 15.77
CA THR A 3 9.30 -4.98 14.85
C THR A 3 8.72 -6.32 15.29
N PRO A 4 7.48 -6.38 15.81
CA PRO A 4 6.87 -7.66 16.15
C PRO A 4 6.77 -8.51 14.88
N ALA A 5 7.10 -9.80 14.97
CA ALA A 5 6.81 -10.74 13.92
C ALA A 5 5.29 -10.94 13.86
N ILE A 6 4.63 -10.36 12.86
CA ILE A 6 3.18 -10.46 12.67
C ILE A 6 2.91 -11.65 11.76
N GLY A 7 2.08 -12.58 12.20
CA GLY A 7 1.62 -13.69 11.36
C GLY A 7 0.65 -13.21 10.28
N THR A 8 0.57 -13.94 9.17
CA THR A 8 -0.26 -13.59 8.01
C THR A 8 -1.72 -13.27 8.39
N GLN A 9 -2.34 -14.08 9.25
CA GLN A 9 -3.72 -13.87 9.68
C GLN A 9 -3.93 -12.56 10.45
N THR A 10 -2.94 -12.17 11.27
CA THR A 10 -2.99 -10.90 11.99
C THR A 10 -2.86 -9.73 11.04
N LEU A 11 -2.00 -9.84 10.01
CA LEU A 11 -1.86 -8.81 8.98
C LEU A 11 -3.16 -8.59 8.20
N TYR A 12 -3.85 -9.67 7.80
CA TYR A 12 -5.16 -9.57 7.14
C TYR A 12 -6.17 -8.78 7.98
N ARG A 13 -6.31 -9.15 9.27
CA ARG A 13 -7.23 -8.48 10.19
C ARG A 13 -6.89 -6.99 10.37
N GLN A 14 -5.61 -6.68 10.56
CA GLN A 14 -5.16 -5.29 10.76
C GLN A 14 -5.38 -4.44 9.50
N LEU A 15 -5.03 -4.97 8.33
CA LEU A 15 -5.25 -4.24 7.07
C LEU A 15 -6.74 -3.99 6.80
N GLN A 16 -7.61 -4.96 7.11
CA GLN A 16 -9.05 -4.76 6.98
C GLN A 16 -9.53 -3.58 7.83
N THR A 17 -9.14 -3.53 9.11
CA THR A 17 -9.50 -2.41 10.00
C THR A 17 -8.95 -1.08 9.48
N LEU A 18 -7.70 -1.03 9.02
CA LEU A 18 -7.07 0.21 8.55
C LEU A 18 -7.69 0.73 7.25
N ILE A 19 -8.15 -0.17 6.36
CA ILE A 19 -8.89 0.21 5.15
C ILE A 19 -10.25 0.79 5.53
N GLU A 20 -10.98 0.15 6.45
CA GLU A 20 -12.29 0.63 6.94
C GLU A 20 -12.19 2.00 7.63
N THR A 21 -11.06 2.31 8.25
CA THR A 21 -10.82 3.61 8.91
C THR A 21 -10.06 4.61 8.04
N ASP A 22 -9.90 4.35 6.73
CA ASP A 22 -9.16 5.19 5.77
C ASP A 22 -7.79 5.66 6.32
N THR A 23 -7.07 4.73 6.95
CA THR A 23 -5.83 5.02 7.66
C THR A 23 -4.62 4.58 6.82
N PRO A 24 -3.71 5.50 6.46
CA PRO A 24 -2.49 5.16 5.73
C PRO A 24 -1.63 4.16 6.50
N VAL A 25 -1.09 3.16 5.81
CA VAL A 25 -0.28 2.09 6.41
C VAL A 25 1.01 1.85 5.63
N PHE A 26 2.07 1.49 6.36
CA PHE A 26 3.33 1.03 5.79
C PHE A 26 3.61 -0.42 6.20
N ILE A 27 3.81 -1.31 5.23
CA ILE A 27 4.10 -2.74 5.48
C ILE A 27 5.60 -2.99 5.30
N HIS A 28 6.29 -3.29 6.41
CA HIS A 28 7.72 -3.58 6.42
C HIS A 28 8.02 -5.06 6.69
N GLY A 29 9.08 -5.59 6.08
CA GLY A 29 9.56 -6.95 6.32
C GLY A 29 10.42 -7.48 5.17
N SER A 30 11.02 -8.65 5.35
CA SER A 30 11.93 -9.28 4.38
C SER A 30 11.33 -9.42 2.96
N PRO A 31 12.13 -9.39 1.89
CA PRO A 31 11.65 -9.66 0.53
C PRO A 31 11.08 -11.08 0.43
N GLY A 32 10.13 -11.30 -0.48
CA GLY A 32 9.57 -12.64 -0.76
C GLY A 32 8.53 -13.17 0.25
N ILE A 33 8.24 -12.48 1.36
CA ILE A 33 7.27 -12.95 2.38
C ILE A 33 5.79 -12.79 1.98
N GLY A 34 5.49 -12.36 0.75
CA GLY A 34 4.12 -12.23 0.26
C GLY A 34 3.37 -10.93 0.61
N LYS A 35 4.08 -9.85 1.00
CA LYS A 35 3.44 -8.54 1.32
C LYS A 35 2.52 -8.04 0.20
N SER A 36 3.05 -7.95 -1.02
CA SER A 36 2.28 -7.51 -2.19
C SER A 36 1.14 -8.47 -2.52
N TYR A 37 1.33 -9.77 -2.33
CA TYR A 37 0.27 -10.76 -2.54
C TYR A 37 -0.91 -10.51 -1.59
N ILE A 38 -0.64 -10.28 -0.30
CA ILE A 38 -1.69 -10.01 0.69
C ILE A 38 -2.47 -8.74 0.36
N VAL A 39 -1.79 -7.67 -0.05
CA VAL A 39 -2.45 -6.42 -0.48
C VAL A 39 -3.37 -6.67 -1.68
N ASN A 40 -2.91 -7.41 -2.69
CA ASN A 40 -3.72 -7.75 -3.87
C ASN A 40 -4.95 -8.60 -3.52
N ASP A 41 -4.77 -9.61 -2.67
CA ASP A 41 -5.86 -10.48 -2.24
C ASP A 41 -6.92 -9.72 -1.42
N ILE A 42 -6.51 -8.81 -0.51
CA ILE A 42 -7.44 -7.97 0.25
C ILE A 42 -8.21 -7.03 -0.67
N ALA A 43 -7.55 -6.36 -1.61
CA ALA A 43 -8.23 -5.47 -2.55
C ALA A 43 -9.26 -6.23 -3.39
N LYS A 44 -8.92 -7.42 -3.90
CA LYS A 44 -9.86 -8.27 -4.63
C LYS A 44 -11.10 -8.64 -3.80
N ARG A 45 -10.91 -8.96 -2.51
CA ARG A 45 -12.02 -9.30 -1.59
C ARG A 45 -12.92 -8.12 -1.25
N ASN A 46 -12.37 -6.91 -1.27
CA ASN A 46 -13.09 -5.67 -0.99
C ASN A 46 -13.55 -4.95 -2.27
N GLU A 47 -13.42 -5.58 -3.44
CA GLU A 47 -13.76 -4.99 -4.75
C GLU A 47 -13.05 -3.64 -5.01
N LEU A 48 -11.83 -3.49 -4.49
CA LEU A 48 -11.01 -2.29 -4.64
C LEU A 48 -10.05 -2.39 -5.83
N GLU A 49 -9.90 -1.28 -6.54
CA GLU A 49 -8.86 -1.12 -7.55
C GLU A 49 -7.50 -0.88 -6.88
N ILE A 50 -6.47 -1.63 -7.29
CA ILE A 50 -5.08 -1.34 -6.90
C ILE A 50 -4.42 -0.49 -7.98
N ARG A 51 -3.96 0.70 -7.56
CA ARG A 51 -3.01 1.52 -8.31
C ARG A 51 -1.60 1.28 -7.77
N ASP A 52 -0.82 0.48 -8.48
CA ASP A 52 0.57 0.20 -8.11
C ASP A 52 1.50 1.32 -8.59
N VAL A 53 2.01 2.11 -7.65
CA VAL A 53 2.89 3.25 -7.93
C VAL A 53 4.29 2.93 -7.42
N ARG A 54 5.26 2.82 -8.34
CA ARG A 54 6.66 2.57 -8.02
C ARG A 54 7.43 3.89 -7.98
N LEU A 55 7.62 4.43 -6.77
CA LEU A 55 8.32 5.70 -6.57
C LEU A 55 9.72 5.75 -7.21
N SER A 56 10.41 4.61 -7.32
CA SER A 56 11.72 4.53 -7.98
C SER A 56 11.68 4.75 -9.50
N GLN A 57 10.51 4.65 -10.10
CA GLN A 57 10.26 4.85 -11.53
C GLN A 57 9.65 6.23 -11.83
N LEU A 58 9.42 7.05 -10.81
CA LEU A 58 8.80 8.36 -10.93
C LEU A 58 9.79 9.47 -10.64
N ASP A 59 9.70 10.53 -11.43
CA ASP A 59 10.37 11.80 -11.15
C ASP A 59 9.54 12.63 -10.16
N ALA A 60 10.19 13.59 -9.51
CA ALA A 60 9.52 14.45 -8.52
C ALA A 60 8.39 15.31 -9.13
N VAL A 61 8.41 15.54 -10.45
CA VAL A 61 7.35 16.24 -11.19
C VAL A 61 6.11 15.35 -11.39
N ASP A 62 6.29 14.05 -11.55
CA ASP A 62 5.17 13.12 -11.73
C ASP A 62 4.28 13.06 -10.47
N LEU A 63 4.90 13.22 -9.29
CA LEU A 63 4.20 13.25 -8.01
C LEU A 63 3.54 14.61 -7.72
N ARG A 64 4.17 15.72 -8.13
CA ARG A 64 3.70 17.08 -7.83
C ARG A 64 2.73 17.63 -8.87
N GLY A 65 2.68 17.02 -10.04
CA GLY A 65 2.01 17.56 -11.21
C GLY A 65 2.90 18.57 -11.96
N ILE A 66 2.57 18.76 -13.22
CA ILE A 66 3.21 19.73 -14.10
C ILE A 66 2.46 21.06 -13.96
N PRO A 67 3.14 22.19 -13.70
CA PRO A 67 2.48 23.49 -13.71
C PRO A 67 1.90 23.76 -15.10
N SER A 68 0.57 23.88 -15.20
CA SER A 68 -0.12 24.30 -16.42
C SER A 68 -0.43 25.79 -16.34
N ILE A 69 -0.16 26.51 -17.43
CA ILE A 69 -0.66 27.87 -17.62
C ILE A 69 -2.10 27.68 -18.12
N GLN A 70 -3.07 27.99 -17.26
CA GLN A 70 -4.47 28.08 -17.68
C GLN A 70 -4.67 29.48 -18.30
N GLU A 71 -5.21 29.56 -19.51
CA GLU A 71 -5.68 30.83 -20.11
C GLU A 71 -6.87 31.40 -19.33
#